data_AF-A0A8J4M200-F1
#
_entry.id   AF-A0A8J4M200-F1
#
_cell.length_a   1.000
_cell.length_b   1.000
_cell.length_c   1.000
_cell.angle_alpha   90.00
_cell.angle_beta   90.00
_cell.angle_gamma   90.00
#
_symmetry.space_group_name_H-M   'P 1'
#
loop_
_entity.id
_entity.type
_entity.pdbx_description
1 polymer ?
#
loop_
_entity_poly.entity_id
_entity_poly.type
_entity_poly.pdbx_seq_one_letter_code
_entity_poly.pdbx_strand_id
1 'polypeptide(L)' 'MGTYERAEFALSHRHPDDPSPIDECSYFGCRRPIYRDEKNWELFGTWFCSAVCVARHVDAKRLYPDQIHDGQH' A
#
# COMPACT_ATOMS: atom_id res chain seq x y z
N MET A 1 22.36 5.96 -30.82
CA MET A 1 22.32 6.95 -29.72
C MET A 1 20.86 7.19 -29.39
N GLY A 2 20.36 6.58 -28.31
CA GLY A 2 18.95 6.69 -27.90
C GLY A 2 18.81 7.86 -26.93
N THR A 3 18.02 8.86 -27.31
CA THR A 3 17.58 9.92 -26.40
C THR A 3 16.40 9.38 -25.60
N TYR A 4 16.61 9.12 -24.31
CA TYR A 4 15.54 8.80 -23.38
C TYR A 4 14.76 10.10 -23.12
N GLU A 5 13.60 10.23 -23.75
CA GLU A 5 12.66 11.29 -23.40
C GLU A 5 12.02 10.92 -22.06
N ARG A 6 12.32 11.79 -21.10
CA ARG A 6 11.84 11.82 -19.72
C ARG A 6 10.31 11.65 -19.70
N ALA A 7 9.87 10.46 -19.33
CA ALA A 7 8.45 10.12 -19.18
C ALA A 7 7.76 11.16 -18.29
N GLU A 8 6.76 11.83 -18.87
CA GLU A 8 5.94 12.82 -18.21
C GLU A 8 5.24 12.18 -17.01
N PHE A 9 5.33 12.84 -15.86
CA PHE A 9 4.51 12.53 -14.70
C PHE A 9 3.05 12.70 -15.10
N ALA A 10 2.38 11.60 -15.41
CA ALA A 10 0.93 11.57 -15.57
C ALA A 10 0.32 12.00 -14.23
N LEU A 11 -0.07 13.27 -14.13
CA LEU A 11 -0.99 13.76 -13.11
C LEU A 11 -2.25 12.91 -13.24
N SER A 12 -2.37 11.89 -12.38
CA SER A 12 -3.61 11.12 -12.26
C SER A 12 -4.68 12.09 -11.78
N HIS A 13 -5.43 12.65 -12.73
CA HIS A 13 -6.64 13.40 -12.46
C HIS A 13 -7.64 12.41 -11.86
N ARG A 14 -7.66 12.30 -10.52
CA ARG A 14 -8.72 11.57 -9.81
C ARG A 14 -10.05 12.18 -10.25
N HIS A 15 -10.92 11.35 -10.82
CA HIS A 15 -12.27 11.75 -11.16
C HIS A 15 -13.01 12.05 -9.84
N PRO A 16 -13.88 13.06 -9.77
CA PRO A 16 -14.69 13.30 -8.57
C PRO A 16 -15.58 12.11 -8.19
N ASP A 17 -15.82 11.19 -9.13
CA ASP A 17 -16.55 9.93 -8.89
C ASP A 17 -15.64 8.75 -8.49
N ASP A 18 -14.33 8.95 -8.42
CA ASP A 18 -13.42 7.88 -7.98
C ASP A 18 -13.66 7.58 -6.50
N PRO A 19 -13.78 6.30 -6.11
CA PRO A 19 -14.02 5.92 -4.73
C PRO A 19 -12.89 6.44 -3.84
N SER A 20 -13.24 7.02 -2.69
CA SER A 20 -12.24 7.45 -1.72
C SER A 20 -11.57 6.21 -1.10
N PRO A 21 -10.23 6.13 -1.09
CA PRO A 21 -9.53 5.05 -0.40
C PRO A 21 -9.78 5.15 1.10
N ILE A 22 -9.95 4.01 1.76
CA ILE A 22 -10.10 3.91 3.21
C ILE A 22 -8.74 3.95 3.92
N ASP A 23 -7.69 3.45 3.28
CA ASP A 23 -6.31 3.46 3.80
C ASP A 23 -5.30 3.16 2.67
N GLU A 24 -4.01 3.12 3.00
CA GLU A 24 -2.93 2.59 2.16
C GLU A 24 -2.44 1.25 2.69
N CYS A 25 -2.13 0.31 1.79
CA CYS A 25 -1.57 -0.98 2.19
C CYS A 25 -0.23 -0.80 2.91
N SER A 26 -0.17 -1.26 4.15
CA SER A 26 0.95 -0.96 5.05
C SER A 26 2.22 -1.78 4.77
N TYR A 27 2.14 -2.83 3.95
CA TYR A 27 3.35 -3.50 3.49
C TYR A 27 4.08 -2.63 2.45
N PHE A 28 5.34 -2.29 2.74
CA PHE A 28 6.14 -1.33 1.95
C PHE A 28 6.30 -1.71 0.47
N GLY A 29 6.22 -3.00 0.13
CA GLY A 29 6.32 -3.47 -1.25
C GLY A 29 5.00 -3.41 -2.02
N CYS A 30 3.87 -3.18 -1.34
CA CYS A 30 2.55 -3.09 -1.95
C CYS A 30 2.12 -1.63 -2.15
N ARG A 31 2.19 -0.77 -1.10
CA ARG A 31 1.88 0.69 -1.12
C ARG A 31 0.78 1.12 -2.10
N ARG A 32 -0.31 0.36 -2.12
CA ARG A 32 -1.46 0.65 -2.97
C ARG A 32 -2.60 1.19 -2.12
N PRO A 33 -3.40 2.12 -2.63
CA PRO A 33 -4.62 2.54 -1.97
C PRO A 33 -5.54 1.32 -1.78
N ILE A 34 -6.17 1.26 -0.62
CA ILE A 34 -7.17 0.27 -0.26
C ILE A 34 -8.54 0.94 -0.33
N TYR A 35 -9.47 0.31 -1.03
CA TYR A 35 -10.83 0.78 -1.19
C TYR A 35 -11.79 -0.06 -0.34
N ARG A 36 -12.97 0.50 -0.02
CA ARG A 36 -13.97 -0.17 0.82
C ARG A 36 -14.52 -1.45 0.18
N ASP A 37 -14.70 -1.45 -1.14
CA ASP A 37 -15.38 -2.52 -1.86
C ASP A 37 -14.41 -3.58 -2.43
N GLU A 38 -13.11 -3.44 -2.19
CA GLU A 38 -12.13 -4.45 -2.57
C GLU A 38 -11.86 -5.45 -1.45
N LYS A 39 -11.38 -6.64 -1.83
CA LYS A 39 -10.93 -7.63 -0.86
C LYS A 39 -9.65 -7.15 -0.19
N ASN A 40 -9.76 -6.73 1.06
CA ASN A 40 -8.66 -6.29 1.92
C ASN A 40 -8.66 -7.08 3.23
N TRP A 41 -7.62 -6.88 4.04
CA TRP A 41 -7.43 -7.52 5.34
C TRP A 41 -7.00 -6.47 6.36
N GLU A 42 -7.52 -6.57 7.57
CA GLU A 42 -7.11 -5.76 8.72
C GLU A 42 -6.40 -6.67 9.73
N LEU A 43 -5.26 -6.21 10.25
CA LEU A 43 -4.50 -6.89 11.27
C LEU A 43 -3.92 -5.87 12.26
N PHE A 44 -4.43 -5.87 13.49
CA PHE A 44 -3.99 -5.00 14.59
C PHE A 44 -4.10 -3.49 14.29
N GLY A 45 -5.16 -3.06 13.61
CA GLY A 45 -5.39 -1.68 13.20
C GLY A 45 -4.73 -1.30 11.87
N THR A 46 -4.00 -2.23 11.26
CA THR A 46 -3.22 -2.00 10.04
C THR A 46 -3.90 -2.67 8.85
N TRP A 47 -4.06 -1.94 7.73
CA TRP A 47 -4.76 -2.45 6.54
C TRP A 47 -3.80 -3.00 5.47
N PHE A 48 -4.22 -4.10 4.84
CA PHE A 48 -3.46 -4.82 3.83
C PHE A 48 -4.32 -5.14 2.62
N CYS A 49 -3.76 -4.92 1.43
CA CYS A 49 -4.47 -5.15 0.18
C CYS A 49 -4.43 -6.61 -0.30
N SER A 50 -3.57 -7.45 0.29
CA SER A 50 -3.45 -8.88 -0.03
C SER A 50 -3.06 -9.72 1.20
N ALA A 51 -3.53 -10.97 1.30
CA ALA A 51 -3.07 -11.92 2.33
C ALA A 51 -1.56 -12.16 2.22
N VAL A 52 -1.01 -12.03 1.02
CA VAL A 52 0.44 -12.08 0.80
C VAL A 52 1.12 -10.89 1.45
N CYS A 53 0.58 -9.67 1.35
CA CYS A 53 1.13 -8.49 2.03
C CYS A 53 1.04 -8.67 3.56
N VAL A 54 -0.03 -9.28 4.09
CA VAL A 54 -0.13 -9.63 5.52
C VAL A 54 0.99 -10.61 5.92
N ALA A 55 1.12 -11.73 5.21
CA ALA A 55 2.13 -12.75 5.53
C ALA A 55 3.55 -12.17 5.49
N ARG A 56 3.86 -11.35 4.47
CA ARG A 56 5.16 -10.69 4.36
C ARG A 56 5.41 -9.66 5.47
N HIS A 57 4.38 -8.93 5.90
CA HIS A 57 4.47 -8.02 7.04
C HIS A 57 4.78 -8.77 8.34
N VAL A 58 4.08 -9.87 8.59
CA VAL A 58 4.29 -10.72 9.77
C VAL A 58 5.69 -11.34 9.75
N ASP A 59 6.13 -11.86 8.60
CA ASP A 59 7.48 -12.40 8.44
C ASP A 59 8.55 -11.32 8.66
N ALA A 60 8.34 -10.13 8.11
CA ALA A 60 9.27 -9.02 8.27
C ALA A 60 9.34 -8.54 9.72
N LYS A 61 8.22 -8.49 10.45
CA LYS A 61 8.21 -8.23 11.91
C LYS A 61 8.97 -9.29 12.69
N ARG A 62 8.84 -10.55 12.29
CA ARG A 62 9.55 -11.66 12.93
C ARG A 62 11.06 -11.56 12.72
N LEU A 63 11.49 -11.16 11.52
CA LEU A 63 12.90 -11.07 11.14
C LEU A 63 13.56 -9.76 11.61
N TYR A 64 12.78 -8.67 11.63
CA TYR A 64 13.25 -7.31 11.90
C TYR A 64 12.30 -6.59 12.86
N PRO A 65 12.20 -7.04 14.12
CA PRO A 65 11.24 -6.48 15.08
C PRO A 65 11.48 -4.98 15.35
N ASP A 66 12.72 -4.51 15.26
CA ASP A 66 13.07 -3.10 15.49
C ASP A 66 12.78 -2.17 14.30
N GLN A 67 12.43 -2.71 13.12
CA GLN A 67 12.25 -1.92 11.89
C GLN A 67 10.79 -1.72 11.48
N ILE A 68 9.85 -2.40 12.14
CA ILE A 68 8.42 -2.28 11.82
C ILE A 68 7.69 -1.68 13.01
N HIS A 69 7.40 -0.37 12.90
CA HIS A 69 6.44 0.29 13.77
C HIS A 69 5.07 0.23 13.11
N ASP A 70 4.13 -0.50 13.73
CA ASP A 70 2.73 -0.33 13.41
C ASP A 70 2.34 1.07 13.89
N GLY A 71 2.16 1.99 12.94
CA GLY A 71 1.69 3.33 13.23
C GLY A 71 0.30 3.25 13.84
N GLN A 72 0.21 3.47 15.15
CA GLN A 72 -1.03 3.87 15.80
C GLN A 72 -1.41 5.24 15.23
N HIS A 73 -2.57 5.33 14.58
CA HIS A 73 -3.29 6.60 14.49
C HIS A 73 -4.79 6.35 14.55
#